data_AF-A0A642C2B9-F1
#
_entry.id   AF-A0A642C2B9-F1
#
_cell.length_a   1.000
_cell.length_b   1.000
_cell.length_c   1.000
_cell.angle_alpha   90.00
_cell.angle_beta   90.00
_cell.angle_gamma   90.00
#
_symmetry.space_group_name_H-M   'P 1'
#
loop_
_entity.id
_entity.type
_entity.pdbx_description
1 polymer ?
#
loop_
_entity_poly.entity_id
_entity_poly.type
_entity_poly.pdbx_seq_one_letter_code
_entity_poly.pdbx_strand_id
1 'polypeptide(L)'
;MWRRTITFLLSLLSMVMAEATNHYFKHLGVSDGLSQVCIPSIYQDELGAVWLGTTEGLNRYNGKDVKVFQPSESNHGLTNNEINELCGDKNGRMYIRSGNDLIKLDIYTEQFTCLRQKGVYGLFCKKDTLWVSCADGIYYYTGQGTELTFFARVQKGFVGRALYVDKETVWVVTRKYLVAISREDPLRQEILLTLDKGNCILGDSSGNIWVGAWNGLYRVSPDRETTAYVSHSGMGELSDNQVRCVLEDDFKHIWVGTFKGIDCYDPVTDTWSHYTRYGSSSNSLSHTSILSLHKDMQGNIWVGTYYGGVNVFNPDKNNHSFYCAEPLREDCLSFPVVGKMTEDSAGNVWICTEGGGLNCYHGDTGVFSRYMYHKGDQGTLGSNNVKSVFYRKENNRLYAGTHLGGLFVLDLKSNKGHTLHHVIGDPASLPHEIVNDIQEYKDGIAMLTQGGPVFFDPVTEKFSPLTDDPSVQKLISREYAFETFLIDSRQRMWLAVGGGGIVCVNLSSSKVTQYLADSEKDTLTVGRYKTVHIFEDNKGDIYFSTIGAGIFKYQEKQDTFKSYGTTNGVLPSNYCYYICESAR
;
A
#
# COMPACT_ATOMS: atom_id res chain seq x y z
N MET A 1 54.84 6.22 13.80
CA MET A 1 53.80 6.67 14.75
C MET A 1 52.59 7.33 14.07
N TRP A 2 52.70 7.84 12.84
CA TRP A 2 51.58 8.51 12.12
C TRP A 2 50.54 7.59 11.47
N ARG A 3 50.87 6.33 11.15
CA ARG A 3 49.92 5.38 10.55
C ARG A 3 48.86 4.83 11.50
N ARG A 4 49.06 4.94 12.83
CA ARG A 4 48.07 4.47 13.83
C ARG A 4 47.03 5.54 14.19
N THR A 5 47.35 6.82 14.00
CA THR A 5 46.43 7.93 14.29
C THR A 5 45.36 8.11 13.19
N ILE A 6 45.71 7.80 11.94
CA ILE A 6 44.78 7.90 10.79
C ILE A 6 43.72 6.78 10.83
N THR A 7 44.08 5.58 11.28
CA THR A 7 43.12 4.47 11.43
C THR A 7 42.10 4.73 12.55
N PHE A 8 42.50 5.46 13.60
CA PHE A 8 41.60 5.83 14.71
C PHE A 8 40.64 6.97 14.33
N LEU A 9 41.06 7.88 13.43
CA LEU A 9 40.21 8.94 12.88
C LEU A 9 39.20 8.39 11.85
N LEU A 10 39.55 7.37 11.08
CA LEU A 10 38.63 6.69 10.16
C LEU A 10 37.57 5.84 10.88
N SER A 11 37.87 5.27 12.06
CA SER A 11 36.89 4.55 12.88
C SER A 11 35.94 5.47 13.68
N LEU A 12 36.28 6.76 13.83
CA LEU A 12 35.40 7.77 14.43
C LEU A 12 34.47 8.44 13.40
N LEU A 13 34.76 8.27 12.10
CA LEU A 13 33.95 8.76 10.98
C LEU A 13 32.89 7.76 10.49
N SER A 14 32.85 6.56 11.08
CA SER A 14 31.73 5.63 10.94
C SER A 14 30.76 5.73 12.13
N MET A 15 30.51 6.95 12.62
CA MET A 15 29.20 7.23 13.22
C MET A 15 28.22 7.24 12.06
N VAL A 16 27.62 6.07 11.79
CA VAL A 16 26.41 6.01 11.00
C VAL A 16 25.45 7.00 11.64
N MET A 17 25.16 8.08 10.92
CA MET A 17 23.94 8.82 11.16
C MET A 17 22.83 7.80 10.92
N ALA A 18 22.34 7.20 12.01
CA ALA A 18 21.02 6.62 11.98
C ALA A 18 20.11 7.81 11.73
N GLU A 19 19.76 8.05 10.46
CA GLU A 19 18.61 8.88 10.17
C GLU A 19 17.44 8.21 10.89
N ALA A 20 16.95 8.86 11.94
CA ALA A 20 15.66 8.54 12.50
C ALA A 20 14.62 8.94 11.46
N THR A 21 14.48 8.15 10.40
CA THR A 21 13.32 8.23 9.51
C THR A 21 12.13 7.81 10.35
N ASN A 22 11.35 8.80 10.78
CA ASN A 22 10.11 8.58 11.50
C ASN A 22 9.14 7.86 10.55
N HIS A 23 8.48 6.81 11.04
CA HIS A 23 7.43 6.17 10.26
C HIS A 23 6.33 7.18 9.94
N TYR A 24 5.92 7.19 8.68
CA TYR A 24 4.69 7.85 8.28
C TYR A 24 3.50 7.00 8.70
N PHE A 25 2.55 7.63 9.38
CA PHE A 25 1.29 7.06 9.78
C PHE A 25 0.17 7.70 8.97
N LYS A 26 -0.47 6.89 8.12
CA LYS A 26 -1.77 7.25 7.54
C LYS A 26 -2.85 7.08 8.59
N HIS A 27 -3.64 8.11 8.82
CA HIS A 27 -4.75 8.09 9.78
C HIS A 27 -6.08 7.82 9.08
N LEU A 28 -6.88 6.90 9.61
CA LEU A 28 -8.29 6.70 9.21
C LEU A 28 -9.19 6.93 10.42
N GLY A 29 -10.20 7.78 10.26
CA GLY A 29 -11.16 8.15 11.30
C GLY A 29 -12.62 8.16 10.80
N VAL A 30 -13.49 8.84 11.55
CA VAL A 30 -14.91 8.99 11.20
C VAL A 30 -15.10 9.75 9.88
N SER A 31 -14.21 10.71 9.59
CA SER A 31 -14.19 11.44 8.32
C SER A 31 -13.99 10.53 7.10
N ASP A 32 -13.37 9.36 7.31
CA ASP A 32 -13.11 8.36 6.27
C ASP A 32 -14.22 7.29 6.20
N GLY A 33 -15.27 7.42 7.03
CA GLY A 33 -16.44 6.54 7.03
C GLY A 33 -16.42 5.45 8.12
N LEU A 34 -15.43 5.43 9.02
CA LEU A 34 -15.46 4.53 10.17
C LEU A 34 -16.67 4.84 11.06
N SER A 35 -17.37 3.80 11.53
CA SER A 35 -18.49 3.98 12.45
C SER A 35 -18.06 4.59 13.78
N GLN A 36 -16.88 4.20 14.29
CA GLN A 36 -16.34 4.70 15.56
C GLN A 36 -14.81 4.54 15.61
N VAL A 37 -14.12 5.35 16.44
CA VAL A 37 -12.64 5.51 16.47
C VAL A 37 -11.87 4.57 17.42
N CYS A 38 -12.57 3.80 18.25
CA CYS A 38 -12.03 2.77 19.13
C CYS A 38 -11.97 1.46 18.34
N ILE A 39 -10.75 1.02 18.04
CA ILE A 39 -10.48 -0.11 17.15
C ILE A 39 -9.86 -1.28 17.95
N PRO A 40 -10.67 -2.08 18.67
CA PRO A 40 -10.19 -3.22 19.46
C PRO A 40 -9.62 -4.38 18.64
N SER A 41 -9.95 -4.50 17.36
CA SER A 41 -9.48 -5.62 16.53
C SER A 41 -9.44 -5.27 15.05
N ILE A 42 -8.44 -5.80 14.35
CA ILE A 42 -8.22 -5.63 12.91
C ILE A 42 -7.93 -7.00 12.29
N TYR A 43 -8.52 -7.26 11.13
CA TYR A 43 -8.26 -8.47 10.33
C TYR A 43 -8.33 -8.16 8.84
N GLN A 44 -7.35 -8.59 8.05
CA GLN A 44 -7.46 -8.56 6.59
C GLN A 44 -7.96 -9.90 6.05
N ASP A 45 -8.93 -9.90 5.13
CA ASP A 45 -9.37 -11.13 4.44
C ASP A 45 -8.46 -11.52 3.25
N GLU A 46 -8.76 -12.64 2.60
CA GLU A 46 -8.00 -13.13 1.46
C GLU A 46 -8.19 -12.33 0.16
N LEU A 47 -9.19 -11.44 0.11
CA LEU A 47 -9.41 -10.52 -1.01
C LEU A 47 -8.67 -9.18 -0.81
N GLY A 48 -7.98 -9.03 0.32
CA GLY A 48 -7.22 -7.84 0.68
C GLY A 48 -8.04 -6.76 1.38
N ALA A 49 -9.35 -6.98 1.63
CA ALA A 49 -10.16 -6.03 2.38
C ALA A 49 -9.85 -6.09 3.88
N VAL A 50 -9.82 -4.93 4.52
CA VAL A 50 -9.51 -4.80 5.95
C VAL A 50 -10.80 -4.66 6.73
N TRP A 51 -10.98 -5.53 7.72
CA TRP A 51 -12.10 -5.56 8.64
C TRP A 51 -11.68 -4.98 9.98
N LEU A 52 -12.46 -4.02 10.47
CA LEU A 52 -12.19 -3.26 11.68
C LEU A 52 -13.37 -3.45 12.65
N GLY A 53 -13.10 -4.08 13.78
CA GLY A 53 -14.05 -4.14 14.88
C GLY A 53 -14.09 -2.80 15.59
N THR A 54 -15.28 -2.35 15.98
CA THR A 54 -15.48 -1.10 16.75
C THR A 54 -16.50 -1.32 17.86
N THR A 55 -16.74 -0.29 18.68
CA THR A 55 -17.85 -0.31 19.64
C THR A 55 -19.22 -0.08 19.00
N GLU A 56 -19.26 0.29 17.72
CA GLU A 56 -20.47 0.58 16.95
C GLU A 56 -20.50 -0.21 15.63
N GLY A 57 -20.27 -1.51 15.74
CA GLY A 57 -20.37 -2.46 14.64
C GLY A 57 -19.04 -2.82 13.97
N LEU A 58 -19.16 -3.54 12.87
CA LEU A 58 -18.05 -4.02 12.07
C LEU A 58 -17.91 -3.14 10.82
N ASN A 59 -16.68 -2.76 10.49
CA ASN A 59 -16.38 -1.94 9.32
C ASN A 59 -15.55 -2.77 8.34
N ARG A 60 -15.87 -2.69 7.03
CA ARG A 60 -15.03 -3.22 5.95
C ARG A 60 -14.49 -2.08 5.13
N TYR A 61 -13.17 -1.97 5.07
CA TYR A 61 -12.42 -1.00 4.26
C TYR A 61 -11.76 -1.69 3.07
N ASN A 62 -12.01 -1.20 1.86
CA ASN A 62 -11.47 -1.77 0.61
C ASN A 62 -10.31 -0.96 0.01
N GLY A 63 -9.71 -0.04 0.78
CA GLY A 63 -8.70 0.90 0.29
C GLY A 63 -9.26 2.25 -0.18
N LYS A 64 -10.59 2.36 -0.33
CA LYS A 64 -11.26 3.61 -0.74
C LYS A 64 -12.42 3.98 0.17
N ASP A 65 -13.36 3.07 0.35
CA ASP A 65 -14.63 3.30 1.04
C ASP A 65 -14.78 2.35 2.23
N VAL A 66 -15.55 2.79 3.23
CA VAL A 66 -15.91 1.98 4.41
C VAL A 66 -17.37 1.55 4.31
N LYS A 67 -17.63 0.23 4.44
CA LYS A 67 -18.98 -0.33 4.61
C LYS A 67 -19.17 -0.73 6.07
N VAL A 68 -20.23 -0.24 6.70
CA VAL A 68 -20.58 -0.53 8.10
C VAL A 68 -21.64 -1.63 8.19
N PHE A 69 -21.42 -2.60 9.07
CA PHE A 69 -22.37 -3.65 9.43
C PHE A 69 -22.80 -3.44 10.88
N GLN A 70 -24.10 -3.27 11.11
CA GLN A 70 -24.69 -3.10 12.43
C GLN A 70 -25.48 -4.34 12.86
N PRO A 71 -25.84 -4.47 14.14
CA PRO A 71 -26.68 -5.55 14.62
C PRO A 71 -28.00 -5.63 13.87
N SER A 72 -28.44 -6.84 13.64
CA SER A 72 -29.75 -7.11 13.06
C SER A 72 -30.66 -7.70 14.12
N GLU A 73 -31.95 -7.32 14.08
CA GLU A 73 -32.99 -8.05 14.83
C GLU A 73 -33.24 -9.46 14.24
N SER A 74 -32.72 -9.73 13.03
CA SER A 74 -32.77 -11.06 12.42
C SER A 74 -31.59 -11.94 12.86
N ASN A 75 -31.77 -13.26 12.79
CA ASN A 75 -30.70 -14.22 13.08
C ASN A 75 -29.56 -14.26 12.02
N HIS A 76 -29.57 -13.34 11.06
CA HIS A 76 -28.67 -13.31 9.90
C HIS A 76 -27.70 -12.11 9.91
N GLY A 77 -27.54 -11.42 11.05
CA GLY A 77 -26.61 -10.31 11.21
C GLY A 77 -25.72 -10.43 12.45
N LEU A 78 -25.04 -9.34 12.79
CA LEU A 78 -24.34 -9.21 14.07
C LEU A 78 -25.35 -9.24 15.22
N THR A 79 -24.96 -9.84 16.34
CA THR A 79 -25.81 -9.93 17.54
C THR A 79 -25.60 -8.77 18.50
N ASN A 80 -24.51 -8.01 18.36
CA ASN A 80 -24.11 -6.92 19.25
C ASN A 80 -23.29 -5.87 18.48
N ASN A 81 -23.30 -4.63 18.97
CA ASN A 81 -22.52 -3.52 18.43
C ASN A 81 -21.03 -3.66 18.73
N GLU A 82 -20.67 -4.23 19.88
CA GLU A 82 -19.28 -4.31 20.31
C GLU A 82 -18.56 -5.44 19.59
N ILE A 83 -17.67 -5.11 18.67
CA ILE A 83 -16.87 -6.08 17.92
C ILE A 83 -15.48 -6.15 18.52
N ASN A 84 -15.29 -7.14 19.40
CA ASN A 84 -14.15 -7.18 20.31
C ASN A 84 -12.94 -7.97 19.80
N GLU A 85 -13.13 -8.84 18.81
CA GLU A 85 -12.06 -9.68 18.26
C GLU A 85 -12.46 -10.25 16.89
N LEU A 86 -11.50 -10.31 15.97
CA LEU A 86 -11.65 -10.80 14.61
C LEU A 86 -10.52 -11.78 14.27
N CYS A 87 -10.86 -12.89 13.63
CA CYS A 87 -9.89 -13.76 12.98
C CYS A 87 -10.57 -14.49 11.81
N GLY A 88 -9.82 -15.22 10.99
CA GLY A 88 -10.41 -15.96 9.88
C GLY A 88 -9.49 -17.04 9.34
N ASP A 89 -10.07 -17.92 8.53
CA ASP A 89 -9.41 -19.11 8.00
C ASP A 89 -8.69 -18.87 6.65
N LYS A 90 -8.75 -17.63 6.14
CA LYS A 90 -8.26 -17.22 4.81
C LYS A 90 -8.89 -18.01 3.65
N ASN A 91 -10.05 -18.62 3.87
CA ASN A 91 -10.80 -19.44 2.91
C ASN A 91 -12.30 -19.09 2.93
N GLY A 92 -12.62 -17.82 3.12
CA GLY A 92 -13.96 -17.29 3.02
C GLY A 92 -14.67 -17.13 4.34
N ARG A 93 -14.10 -17.63 5.44
CA ARG A 93 -14.75 -17.59 6.75
C ARG A 93 -14.00 -16.68 7.69
N MET A 94 -14.72 -15.65 8.13
CA MET A 94 -14.30 -14.79 9.21
C MET A 94 -15.11 -15.11 10.47
N TYR A 95 -14.43 -15.07 11.62
CA TYR A 95 -15.01 -15.30 12.93
C TYR A 95 -14.90 -14.03 13.75
N ILE A 96 -16.03 -13.66 14.35
CA ILE A 96 -16.24 -12.38 14.98
C ILE A 96 -16.72 -12.63 16.41
N ARG A 97 -16.03 -12.01 17.37
CA ARG A 97 -16.55 -11.90 18.73
C ARG A 97 -17.40 -10.65 18.85
N SER A 98 -18.71 -10.84 18.79
CA SER A 98 -19.74 -9.80 18.89
C SER A 98 -20.27 -9.76 20.33
N GLY A 99 -19.80 -8.82 21.13
CA GLY A 99 -19.95 -8.84 22.58
C GLY A 99 -19.25 -10.06 23.18
N ASN A 100 -20.03 -11.04 23.66
CA ASN A 100 -19.53 -12.35 24.11
C ASN A 100 -20.10 -13.51 23.27
N ASP A 101 -20.65 -13.22 22.09
CA ASP A 101 -21.14 -14.20 21.14
C ASP A 101 -20.06 -14.50 20.08
N LEU A 102 -20.10 -15.70 19.51
CA LEU A 102 -19.29 -16.09 18.37
C LEU A 102 -20.15 -16.10 17.10
N ILE A 103 -19.79 -15.25 16.16
CA ILE A 103 -20.43 -15.12 14.86
C ILE A 103 -19.45 -15.58 13.78
N LYS A 104 -19.95 -16.33 12.80
CA LYS A 104 -19.27 -16.66 11.56
C LYS A 104 -19.83 -15.78 10.45
N LEU A 105 -18.95 -15.19 9.65
CA LEU A 105 -19.27 -14.48 8.43
C LEU A 105 -18.67 -15.24 7.24
N ASP A 106 -19.51 -15.56 6.26
CA ASP A 106 -19.06 -15.92 4.92
C ASP A 106 -18.84 -14.63 4.11
N ILE A 107 -17.60 -14.32 3.77
CA ILE A 107 -17.26 -13.00 3.19
C ILE A 107 -17.72 -12.87 1.74
N TYR A 108 -17.93 -13.97 1.02
CA TYR A 108 -18.34 -13.97 -0.38
C TYR A 108 -19.84 -13.72 -0.53
N THR A 109 -20.63 -14.31 0.37
CA THR A 109 -22.09 -14.18 0.39
C THR A 109 -22.59 -13.14 1.40
N GLU A 110 -21.69 -12.60 2.21
CA GLU A 110 -21.96 -11.70 3.34
C GLU A 110 -23.02 -12.23 4.33
N GLN A 111 -23.05 -13.55 4.53
CA GLN A 111 -24.00 -14.20 5.42
C GLN A 111 -23.42 -14.40 6.83
N PHE A 112 -24.13 -13.92 7.84
CA PHE A 112 -23.78 -14.11 9.25
C PHE A 112 -24.49 -15.32 9.84
N THR A 113 -23.79 -16.06 10.70
CA THR A 113 -24.33 -17.20 11.45
C THR A 113 -23.82 -17.14 12.88
N CYS A 114 -24.71 -17.08 13.87
CA CYS A 114 -24.32 -17.21 15.27
C CYS A 114 -23.99 -18.68 15.59
N LEU A 115 -22.74 -18.96 15.95
CA LEU A 115 -22.27 -20.29 16.32
C LEU A 115 -22.40 -20.55 17.82
N ARG A 116 -22.28 -19.51 18.65
CA ARG A 116 -22.46 -19.61 20.10
C ARG A 116 -22.90 -18.28 20.68
N GLN A 117 -23.90 -18.31 21.55
CA GLN A 117 -24.31 -17.16 22.35
C GLN A 117 -23.64 -17.18 23.71
N LYS A 118 -23.11 -16.03 24.11
CA LYS A 118 -22.50 -15.71 25.39
C LYS A 118 -21.30 -16.57 25.78
N GLY A 119 -20.51 -16.00 26.70
CA GLY A 119 -19.39 -16.69 27.32
C GLY A 119 -18.21 -16.97 26.38
N VAL A 120 -18.10 -16.30 25.23
CA VAL A 120 -16.92 -16.34 24.36
C VAL A 120 -15.94 -15.22 24.75
N TYR A 121 -14.67 -15.55 24.96
CA TYR A 121 -13.68 -14.62 25.50
C TYR A 121 -12.45 -14.39 24.63
N GLY A 122 -12.07 -15.35 23.80
CA GLY A 122 -10.88 -15.30 22.97
C GLY A 122 -11.06 -16.14 21.71
N LEU A 123 -10.55 -15.65 20.58
CA LEU A 123 -10.60 -16.30 19.29
C LEU A 123 -9.19 -16.49 18.73
N PHE A 124 -8.92 -17.66 18.16
CA PHE A 124 -7.68 -17.89 17.40
C PHE A 124 -7.96 -18.82 16.24
N CYS A 125 -7.72 -18.36 15.02
CA CYS A 125 -7.85 -19.21 13.84
C CYS A 125 -6.47 -19.57 13.30
N LYS A 126 -6.26 -20.87 13.05
CA LYS A 126 -5.07 -21.39 12.40
C LYS A 126 -5.48 -22.32 11.28
N LYS A 127 -5.15 -21.94 10.05
CA LYS A 127 -5.63 -22.61 8.83
C LYS A 127 -7.16 -22.68 8.86
N ASP A 128 -7.73 -23.86 8.77
CA ASP A 128 -9.17 -24.16 8.73
C ASP A 128 -9.80 -24.38 10.11
N THR A 129 -9.02 -24.26 11.19
CA THR A 129 -9.50 -24.54 12.55
C THR A 129 -9.58 -23.26 13.37
N LEU A 130 -10.78 -22.92 13.79
CA LEU A 130 -11.03 -21.92 14.82
C LEU A 130 -10.91 -22.57 16.20
N TRP A 131 -10.15 -21.94 17.09
CA TRP A 131 -10.10 -22.24 18.51
C TRP A 131 -10.74 -21.11 19.29
N VAL A 132 -11.49 -21.47 20.34
CA VAL A 132 -12.33 -20.55 21.09
C VAL A 132 -12.12 -20.79 22.57
N SER A 133 -11.78 -19.74 23.33
CA SER A 133 -11.89 -19.79 24.78
C SER A 133 -13.29 -19.35 25.20
N CYS A 134 -13.95 -20.22 25.95
CA CYS A 134 -15.27 -19.97 26.52
C CYS A 134 -15.20 -19.90 28.05
N ALA A 135 -16.30 -19.46 28.67
CA ALA A 135 -16.46 -19.40 30.12
C ALA A 135 -16.22 -20.75 30.79
N ASP A 136 -16.51 -21.84 30.09
CA ASP A 136 -16.55 -23.21 30.60
C ASP A 136 -15.40 -24.11 30.14
N GLY A 137 -14.60 -23.66 29.17
CA GLY A 137 -13.49 -24.43 28.63
C GLY A 137 -13.00 -23.89 27.29
N ILE A 138 -12.10 -24.65 26.68
CA ILE A 138 -11.59 -24.40 25.33
C ILE A 138 -12.33 -25.31 24.36
N TYR A 139 -12.70 -24.75 23.21
CA TYR A 139 -13.40 -25.43 22.14
C TYR A 139 -12.68 -25.20 20.80
N TYR A 140 -13.01 -26.02 19.80
CA TYR A 140 -12.58 -25.81 18.43
C TYR A 140 -13.69 -26.07 17.41
N TYR A 141 -13.53 -25.54 16.20
CA TYR A 141 -14.46 -25.66 15.08
C TYR A 141 -13.70 -25.75 13.76
N THR A 142 -14.05 -26.75 12.94
CA THR A 142 -13.40 -27.06 11.66
C THR A 142 -14.26 -26.72 10.44
N GLY A 143 -15.34 -25.94 10.64
CA GLY A 143 -16.20 -25.50 9.54
C GLY A 143 -17.34 -26.44 9.16
N GLN A 144 -17.45 -27.64 9.74
CA GLN A 144 -18.58 -28.54 9.52
C GLN A 144 -19.67 -28.35 10.59
N GLY A 145 -20.90 -28.13 10.15
CA GLY A 145 -22.05 -27.89 11.05
C GLY A 145 -21.99 -26.54 11.76
N THR A 146 -22.70 -26.44 12.89
CA THR A 146 -22.82 -25.23 13.71
C THR A 146 -22.27 -25.40 15.13
N GLU A 147 -21.89 -26.62 15.52
CA GLU A 147 -21.50 -26.93 16.89
C GLU A 147 -19.98 -26.85 17.08
N LEU A 148 -19.58 -26.32 18.23
CA LEU A 148 -18.21 -26.31 18.69
C LEU A 148 -17.87 -27.64 19.37
N THR A 149 -16.69 -28.19 19.11
CA THR A 149 -16.21 -29.39 19.80
C THR A 149 -15.44 -29.01 21.06
N PHE A 150 -15.82 -29.58 22.21
CA PHE A 150 -15.11 -29.36 23.48
C PHE A 150 -13.72 -29.99 23.44
N PHE A 151 -12.70 -29.26 23.90
CA PHE A 151 -11.33 -29.73 23.97
C PHE A 151 -10.88 -29.95 25.42
N ALA A 152 -10.92 -28.92 26.27
CA ALA A 152 -10.36 -28.99 27.61
C ALA A 152 -10.98 -27.97 28.57
N ARG A 153 -11.02 -28.31 29.86
CA ARG A 153 -11.29 -27.34 30.94
C ARG A 153 -9.97 -26.80 31.49
N VAL A 154 -9.84 -25.48 31.60
CA VAL A 154 -8.66 -24.85 32.21
C VAL A 154 -8.76 -24.99 33.72
N GLN A 155 -7.85 -25.73 34.36
CA GLN A 155 -7.99 -26.12 35.77
C GLN A 155 -7.79 -24.94 36.76
N LYS A 156 -6.96 -23.95 36.41
CA LYS A 156 -6.63 -22.80 37.28
C LYS A 156 -6.81 -21.48 36.53
N GLY A 157 -7.83 -20.71 36.90
CA GLY A 157 -8.17 -19.42 36.28
C GLY A 157 -9.16 -19.58 35.13
N PHE A 158 -10.45 -19.68 35.45
CA PHE A 158 -11.49 -20.22 34.57
C PHE A 158 -11.86 -19.36 33.35
N VAL A 159 -11.22 -18.22 33.12
CA VAL A 159 -11.54 -17.32 31.99
C VAL A 159 -10.29 -17.11 31.13
N GLY A 160 -10.13 -17.95 30.11
CA GLY A 160 -9.13 -17.76 29.06
C GLY A 160 -9.49 -16.53 28.24
N ARG A 161 -8.64 -15.50 28.25
CA ARG A 161 -8.84 -14.23 27.55
C ARG A 161 -8.30 -14.24 26.12
N ALA A 162 -7.20 -14.93 25.92
CA ALA A 162 -6.55 -15.06 24.62
C ALA A 162 -5.93 -16.45 24.55
N LEU A 163 -5.81 -16.98 23.34
CA LEU A 163 -5.23 -18.28 23.12
C LEU A 163 -4.39 -18.31 21.84
N TYR A 164 -3.40 -19.19 21.83
CA TYR A 164 -2.58 -19.49 20.67
C TYR A 164 -2.41 -21.00 20.60
N VAL A 165 -2.42 -21.56 19.39
CA VAL A 165 -2.31 -23.01 19.21
C VAL A 165 -1.19 -23.34 18.23
N ASP A 166 -0.18 -24.05 18.74
CA ASP A 166 0.86 -24.66 17.92
C ASP A 166 0.54 -26.14 17.63
N LYS A 167 1.54 -26.90 17.17
CA LYS A 167 1.38 -28.31 16.82
C LYS A 167 1.06 -29.18 18.05
N GLU A 168 1.60 -28.86 19.21
CA GLU A 168 1.62 -29.72 20.40
C GLU A 168 0.89 -29.12 21.59
N THR A 169 0.74 -27.80 21.62
CA THR A 169 0.26 -27.05 22.79
C THR A 169 -0.87 -26.08 22.41
N VAL A 170 -1.90 -26.05 23.24
CA VAL A 170 -2.86 -24.95 23.34
C VAL A 170 -2.42 -24.06 24.48
N TRP A 171 -1.99 -22.84 24.15
CA TRP A 171 -1.57 -21.84 25.11
C TRP A 171 -2.74 -20.94 25.44
N VAL A 172 -3.02 -20.78 26.73
CA VAL A 172 -4.16 -19.99 27.21
C VAL A 172 -3.65 -18.93 28.17
N VAL A 173 -3.88 -17.67 27.81
CA VAL A 173 -3.69 -16.54 28.71
C VAL A 173 -4.98 -16.33 29.47
N THR A 174 -4.91 -16.46 30.78
CA THR A 174 -5.99 -16.09 31.70
C THR A 174 -5.69 -14.73 32.33
N ARG A 175 -6.59 -14.21 33.17
CA ARG A 175 -6.30 -12.99 33.94
C ARG A 175 -5.09 -13.12 34.88
N LYS A 176 -4.71 -14.34 35.28
CA LYS A 176 -3.67 -14.57 36.31
C LYS A 176 -2.55 -15.50 35.90
N TYR A 177 -2.70 -16.27 34.84
CA TYR A 177 -1.73 -17.30 34.45
C TYR A 177 -1.61 -17.43 32.94
N LEU A 178 -0.41 -17.77 32.47
CA LEU A 178 -0.21 -18.47 31.20
C LEU A 178 -0.25 -19.97 31.46
N VAL A 179 -1.15 -20.67 30.78
CA VAL A 179 -1.32 -22.12 30.89
C VAL A 179 -1.00 -22.77 29.55
N ALA A 180 -0.12 -23.76 29.54
CA ALA A 180 0.13 -24.63 28.40
C ALA A 180 -0.65 -25.94 28.59
N ILE A 181 -1.50 -26.28 27.62
CA ILE A 181 -2.33 -27.50 27.63
C ILE A 181 -1.85 -28.40 26.49
N SER A 182 -1.49 -29.65 26.78
CA SER A 182 -1.10 -30.60 25.75
C SER A 182 -2.27 -30.92 24.82
N ARG A 183 -1.98 -30.97 23.51
CA ARG A 183 -2.95 -31.39 22.48
C ARG A 183 -3.15 -32.90 22.43
N GLU A 184 -2.16 -33.67 22.88
CA GLU A 184 -2.22 -35.13 22.94
C GLU A 184 -3.00 -35.60 24.18
N ASP A 185 -2.73 -34.97 25.33
CA ASP A 185 -3.43 -35.24 26.58
C ASP A 185 -3.92 -33.92 27.23
N PRO A 186 -5.18 -33.52 27.01
CA PRO A 186 -5.75 -32.28 27.55
C PRO A 186 -5.77 -32.19 29.09
N LEU A 187 -5.56 -33.30 29.80
CA LEU A 187 -5.42 -33.31 31.26
C LEU A 187 -4.02 -32.85 31.71
N ARG A 188 -3.01 -32.96 30.83
CA ARG A 188 -1.65 -32.48 31.07
C ARG A 188 -1.58 -30.97 30.83
N GLN A 189 -1.64 -30.21 31.92
CA GLN A 189 -1.59 -28.75 31.92
C GLN A 189 -0.43 -28.25 32.78
N GLU A 190 0.28 -27.25 32.28
CA GLU A 190 1.42 -26.62 32.96
C GLU A 190 1.17 -25.11 33.11
N ILE A 191 1.44 -24.57 34.30
CA ILE A 191 1.42 -23.13 34.54
C ILE A 191 2.85 -22.63 34.44
N LEU A 192 3.09 -21.73 33.48
CA LEU A 192 4.43 -21.22 33.20
C LEU A 192 4.66 -19.87 33.87
N LEU A 193 3.62 -19.03 33.95
CA LEU A 193 3.72 -17.66 34.43
C LEU A 193 2.54 -17.26 35.29
N THR A 194 2.80 -16.35 36.24
CA THR A 194 1.77 -15.56 36.91
C THR A 194 1.73 -14.17 36.28
N LEU A 195 0.53 -13.70 35.96
CA LEU A 195 0.27 -12.46 35.23
C LEU A 195 -0.59 -11.54 36.09
N ASP A 196 -0.46 -10.22 35.89
CA ASP A 196 -1.50 -9.29 36.29
C ASP A 196 -2.33 -8.88 35.08
N LYS A 197 -3.60 -9.34 35.03
CA LYS A 197 -4.54 -9.08 33.93
C LYS A 197 -3.93 -9.41 32.56
N GLY A 198 -3.55 -10.67 32.37
CA GLY A 198 -3.16 -11.20 31.05
C GLY A 198 -4.16 -10.81 29.96
N ASN A 199 -3.65 -10.40 28.80
CA ASN A 199 -4.44 -9.74 27.76
C ASN A 199 -4.28 -10.36 26.37
N CYS A 200 -3.06 -10.57 25.91
CA CYS A 200 -2.78 -11.04 24.55
C CYS A 200 -1.69 -12.11 24.53
N ILE A 201 -1.63 -12.84 23.41
CA ILE A 201 -0.65 -13.89 23.16
C ILE A 201 -0.30 -13.92 21.67
N LEU A 202 0.96 -14.20 21.35
CA LEU A 202 1.47 -14.43 20.00
C LEU A 202 2.51 -15.56 20.05
N GLY A 203 2.47 -16.48 19.08
CA GLY A 203 3.62 -17.33 18.80
C GLY A 203 4.38 -16.80 17.59
N ASP A 204 5.69 -16.55 17.75
CA ASP A 204 6.54 -16.05 16.67
C ASP A 204 7.09 -17.17 15.79
N SER A 205 7.75 -16.80 14.69
CA SER A 205 8.31 -17.74 13.73
C SER A 205 9.54 -18.51 14.22
N SER A 206 10.14 -18.09 15.34
CA SER A 206 11.24 -18.79 16.03
C SER A 206 10.73 -19.79 17.09
N GLY A 207 9.40 -19.87 17.28
CA GLY A 207 8.77 -20.76 18.25
C GLY A 207 8.67 -20.20 19.67
N ASN A 208 8.98 -18.91 19.89
CA ASN A 208 8.73 -18.28 21.18
C ASN A 208 7.24 -17.92 21.33
N ILE A 209 6.78 -17.92 22.56
CA ILE A 209 5.45 -17.45 22.94
C ILE A 209 5.58 -16.12 23.68
N TRP A 210 5.02 -15.09 23.09
CA TRP A 210 4.94 -13.74 23.65
C TRP A 210 3.59 -13.53 24.33
N VAL A 211 3.60 -13.02 25.54
CA VAL A 211 2.40 -12.79 26.36
C VAL A 211 2.41 -11.39 26.93
N GLY A 212 1.36 -10.63 26.64
CA GLY A 212 1.16 -9.30 27.20
C GLY A 212 0.20 -9.32 28.39
N ALA A 213 0.54 -8.54 29.43
CA ALA A 213 -0.25 -8.34 30.63
C ALA A 213 -0.18 -6.88 31.08
N TRP A 214 -0.84 -6.52 32.19
CA TRP A 214 -0.76 -5.16 32.77
C TRP A 214 0.54 -4.90 33.52
N ASN A 215 1.31 -5.95 33.77
CA ASN A 215 2.61 -5.91 34.44
C ASN A 215 3.76 -6.26 33.48
N GLY A 216 3.63 -5.98 32.19
CA GLY A 216 4.70 -6.13 31.20
C GLY A 216 4.46 -7.16 30.11
N LEU A 217 5.52 -7.42 29.34
CA LEU A 217 5.60 -8.40 28.27
C LEU A 217 6.46 -9.57 28.72
N TYR A 218 6.08 -10.79 28.36
CA TYR A 218 6.81 -12.00 28.70
C TYR A 218 7.09 -12.79 27.43
N ARG A 219 8.31 -13.30 27.29
CA ARG A 219 8.70 -14.26 26.24
C ARG A 219 8.98 -15.60 26.89
N VAL A 220 8.31 -16.65 26.42
CA VAL A 220 8.63 -18.04 26.75
C VAL A 220 9.33 -18.66 25.54
N SER A 221 10.56 -19.12 25.73
CA SER A 221 11.34 -19.78 24.67
C SER A 221 10.81 -21.20 24.38
N PRO A 222 11.21 -21.83 23.27
CA PRO A 222 10.91 -23.24 23.01
C PRO A 222 11.34 -24.17 24.16
N ASP A 223 12.43 -23.84 24.85
CA ASP A 223 12.96 -24.57 26.01
C ASP A 223 12.25 -24.24 27.33
N ARG A 224 11.13 -23.50 27.27
CA ARG A 224 10.31 -23.05 28.42
C ARG A 224 11.02 -22.05 29.35
N GLU A 225 12.13 -21.46 28.93
CA GLU A 225 12.74 -20.34 29.66
C GLU A 225 11.90 -19.09 29.50
N THR A 226 11.72 -18.34 30.58
CA THR A 226 10.93 -17.10 30.54
C THR A 226 11.82 -15.87 30.72
N THR A 227 11.67 -14.92 29.81
CA THR A 227 12.19 -13.56 29.92
C THR A 227 11.02 -12.58 30.16
N ALA A 228 11.17 -11.63 31.07
CA ALA A 228 10.19 -10.57 31.32
C ALA A 228 10.77 -9.22 30.91
N TYR A 229 9.98 -8.45 30.16
CA TYR A 229 10.29 -7.08 29.74
C TYR A 229 9.29 -6.13 30.38
N VAL A 230 9.81 -5.10 31.05
CA VAL A 230 9.04 -4.26 31.96
C VAL A 230 9.61 -2.85 31.96
N SER A 231 8.72 -1.87 31.82
CA SER A 231 9.04 -0.45 31.93
C SER A 231 9.54 -0.14 33.34
N HIS A 232 10.86 -0.11 33.50
CA HIS A 232 11.57 0.47 34.64
C HIS A 232 12.27 1.76 34.24
N SER A 233 12.41 2.69 35.17
CA SER A 233 13.18 3.92 34.94
C SER A 233 14.64 3.58 34.65
N GLY A 234 15.02 3.56 33.36
CA GLY A 234 16.43 3.50 32.91
C GLY A 234 16.84 2.33 32.02
N MET A 235 15.99 1.33 31.75
CA MET A 235 16.37 0.16 30.92
C MET A 235 15.94 0.21 29.45
N GLY A 236 15.07 1.15 29.05
CA GLY A 236 14.73 1.35 27.63
C GLY A 236 14.02 0.17 26.95
N GLU A 237 13.40 -0.75 27.71
CA GLU A 237 12.70 -1.92 27.16
C GLU A 237 11.28 -1.56 26.66
N LEU A 238 10.31 -1.44 27.56
CA LEU A 238 8.94 -1.06 27.23
C LEU A 238 8.66 0.41 27.56
N SER A 239 7.84 1.07 26.73
CA SER A 239 7.33 2.41 27.02
C SER A 239 6.25 2.43 28.11
N ASP A 240 5.49 1.33 28.26
CA ASP A 240 4.50 1.16 29.33
C ASP A 240 4.25 -0.33 29.63
N ASN A 241 3.98 -0.66 30.89
CA ASN A 241 3.74 -2.03 31.33
C ASN A 241 2.37 -2.58 30.92
N GLN A 242 1.41 -1.73 30.54
CA GLN A 242 0.10 -2.17 30.10
C GLN A 242 0.12 -2.62 28.64
N VAL A 243 0.60 -3.84 28.42
CA VAL A 243 0.68 -4.46 27.10
C VAL A 243 -0.68 -5.00 26.69
N ARG A 244 -1.10 -4.69 25.46
CA ARG A 244 -2.45 -5.02 24.97
C ARG A 244 -2.47 -5.90 23.74
N CYS A 245 -1.48 -5.77 22.86
CA CYS A 245 -1.35 -6.56 21.65
C CYS A 245 0.14 -6.73 21.30
N VAL A 246 0.45 -7.82 20.61
CA VAL A 246 1.80 -8.16 20.14
C VAL A 246 1.68 -8.72 18.73
N LEU A 247 2.62 -8.38 17.86
CA LEU A 247 2.66 -8.79 16.44
C LEU A 247 4.12 -9.02 16.01
N GLU A 248 4.35 -10.01 15.15
CA GLU A 248 5.65 -10.21 14.47
C GLU A 248 5.54 -9.71 13.03
N ASP A 249 6.48 -8.85 12.61
CA ASP A 249 6.52 -8.36 11.23
C ASP A 249 7.26 -9.31 10.27
N ASP A 250 7.51 -8.88 9.03
CA ASP A 250 8.24 -9.70 8.04
C ASP A 250 9.76 -9.72 8.28
N PHE A 251 10.27 -8.74 9.02
CA PHE A 251 11.67 -8.62 9.43
C PHE A 251 12.00 -9.33 10.74
N LYS A 252 11.01 -10.02 11.33
CA LYS A 252 11.11 -10.75 12.61
C LYS A 252 11.22 -9.82 13.82
N HIS A 253 10.89 -8.55 13.65
CA HIS A 253 10.74 -7.63 14.77
C HIS A 253 9.41 -7.88 15.47
N ILE A 254 9.42 -7.69 16.79
CA ILE A 254 8.27 -7.86 17.65
C ILE A 254 7.71 -6.48 18.00
N TRP A 255 6.54 -6.20 17.46
CA TRP A 255 5.79 -4.97 17.68
C TRP A 255 4.84 -5.15 18.86
N VAL A 256 4.90 -4.23 19.81
CA VAL A 256 4.20 -4.30 21.10
C VAL A 256 3.35 -3.05 21.26
N GLY A 257 2.03 -3.23 21.23
CA GLY A 257 1.09 -2.13 21.50
C GLY A 257 0.84 -2.00 23.00
N THR A 258 1.14 -0.82 23.55
CA THR A 258 0.99 -0.52 24.96
C THR A 258 -0.06 0.57 25.21
N PHE A 259 -0.27 0.95 26.47
CA PHE A 259 -1.07 2.12 26.79
C PHE A 259 -0.42 3.45 26.35
N LYS A 260 0.89 3.47 26.08
CA LYS A 260 1.65 4.65 25.68
C LYS A 260 2.41 4.46 24.38
N GLY A 261 1.70 4.09 23.33
CA GLY A 261 2.22 3.97 21.98
C GLY A 261 2.67 2.56 21.65
N ILE A 262 3.59 2.47 20.69
CA ILE A 262 4.07 1.20 20.15
C ILE A 262 5.57 1.10 20.42
N ASP A 263 6.00 -0.06 20.91
CA ASP A 263 7.39 -0.44 21.03
C ASP A 263 7.73 -1.47 19.95
N CYS A 264 8.96 -1.44 19.45
CA CYS A 264 9.47 -2.41 18.49
C CYS A 264 10.76 -3.00 19.05
N TYR A 265 10.77 -4.32 19.21
CA TYR A 265 11.92 -5.09 19.66
C TYR A 265 12.54 -5.83 18.48
N ASP A 266 13.84 -5.67 18.30
CA ASP A 266 14.63 -6.47 17.37
C ASP A 266 15.33 -7.60 18.12
N PRO A 267 14.88 -8.87 17.97
CA PRO A 267 15.49 -10.00 18.66
C PRO A 267 16.91 -10.34 18.21
N VAL A 268 17.33 -9.86 17.02
CA VAL A 268 18.67 -10.15 16.47
C VAL A 268 19.71 -9.24 17.11
N THR A 269 19.37 -7.96 17.29
CA THR A 269 20.28 -6.95 17.85
C THR A 269 20.05 -6.69 19.34
N ASP A 270 18.98 -7.24 19.91
CA ASP A 270 18.51 -6.99 21.28
C ASP A 270 18.27 -5.49 21.54
N THR A 271 17.66 -4.80 20.58
CA THR A 271 17.41 -3.36 20.65
C THR A 271 15.92 -3.03 20.64
N TRP A 272 15.59 -1.88 21.25
CA TRP A 272 14.24 -1.37 21.37
C TRP A 272 14.11 0.00 20.71
N SER A 273 13.01 0.19 20.00
CA SER A 273 12.59 1.47 19.43
C SER A 273 11.20 1.85 19.93
N HIS A 274 11.00 3.12 20.27
CA HIS A 274 9.76 3.59 20.89
C HIS A 274 9.05 4.65 20.05
N TYR A 275 7.77 4.42 19.77
CA TYR A 275 6.90 5.32 19.01
C TYR A 275 5.77 5.81 19.92
N THR A 276 6.07 6.82 20.73
CA THR A 276 5.17 7.35 21.78
C THR A 276 4.59 8.73 21.48
N ARG A 277 5.12 9.42 20.44
CA ARG A 277 4.61 10.71 20.00
C ARG A 277 3.24 10.55 19.35
N TYR A 278 2.31 11.43 19.71
CA TYR A 278 0.96 11.44 19.17
C TYR A 278 0.50 12.86 18.81
N GLY A 279 -0.41 12.97 17.85
CA GLY A 279 -0.97 14.23 17.37
C GLY A 279 -1.60 14.11 15.99
N SER A 280 -1.94 15.25 15.39
CA SER A 280 -2.51 15.32 14.03
C SER A 280 -1.47 15.24 12.92
N SER A 281 -0.18 15.20 13.25
CA SER A 281 0.88 15.08 12.25
C SER A 281 0.93 13.68 11.69
N SER A 282 1.30 13.57 10.42
CA SER A 282 1.39 12.28 9.75
C SER A 282 2.64 11.47 10.12
N ASN A 283 3.53 12.00 10.96
CA ASN A 283 4.72 11.29 11.46
C ASN A 283 4.57 10.91 12.95
N SER A 284 3.34 10.93 13.46
CA SER A 284 2.98 10.61 14.83
C SER A 284 1.75 9.74 14.85
N LEU A 285 1.59 8.95 15.91
CA LEU A 285 0.34 8.22 16.13
C LEU A 285 -0.83 9.21 16.31
N SER A 286 -2.02 8.85 15.88
CA SER A 286 -3.23 9.64 16.14
C SER A 286 -3.62 9.63 17.63
N HIS A 287 -3.22 8.58 18.36
CA HIS A 287 -3.47 8.44 19.79
C HIS A 287 -2.50 7.44 20.46
N THR A 288 -2.21 7.61 21.75
CA THR A 288 -1.23 6.80 22.50
C THR A 288 -1.74 5.43 22.93
N SER A 289 -3.02 5.34 23.28
CA SER A 289 -3.64 4.10 23.79
C SER A 289 -3.87 3.12 22.64
N ILE A 290 -2.94 2.18 22.45
CA ILE A 290 -3.00 1.15 21.41
C ILE A 290 -3.89 0.00 21.90
N LEU A 291 -4.67 -0.58 20.98
CA LEU A 291 -5.59 -1.69 21.27
C LEU A 291 -5.30 -2.91 20.43
N SER A 292 -4.98 -2.73 19.15
CA SER A 292 -4.74 -3.84 18.23
C SER A 292 -3.63 -3.51 17.24
N LEU A 293 -2.96 -4.56 16.78
CA LEU A 293 -1.97 -4.53 15.71
C LEU A 293 -2.33 -5.62 14.71
N HIS A 294 -2.19 -5.34 13.41
CA HIS A 294 -2.36 -6.33 12.36
C HIS A 294 -1.39 -6.06 11.21
N LYS A 295 -0.69 -7.10 10.76
CA LYS A 295 0.13 -7.04 9.55
C LYS A 295 -0.72 -7.42 8.34
N ASP A 296 -0.74 -6.57 7.32
CA ASP A 296 -1.41 -6.85 6.06
C ASP A 296 -0.52 -7.63 5.08
N MET A 297 -1.08 -8.08 3.96
CA MET A 297 -0.40 -8.84 2.91
C MET A 297 0.73 -8.08 2.20
N GLN A 298 0.80 -6.75 2.34
CA GLN A 298 1.84 -5.89 1.77
C GLN A 298 2.93 -5.56 2.79
N GLY A 299 2.85 -6.12 4.00
CA GLY A 299 3.79 -5.86 5.09
C GLY A 299 3.47 -4.61 5.91
N ASN A 300 2.39 -3.86 5.60
CA ASN A 300 2.03 -2.71 6.43
C ASN A 300 1.48 -3.18 7.78
N ILE A 301 1.74 -2.39 8.81
CA ILE A 301 1.21 -2.57 10.15
C ILE A 301 0.06 -1.58 10.36
N TRP A 302 -1.10 -2.15 10.60
CA TRP A 302 -2.33 -1.47 10.98
C TRP A 302 -2.44 -1.43 12.50
N VAL A 303 -2.68 -0.24 13.04
CA VAL A 303 -2.69 0.05 14.47
C VAL A 303 -4.06 0.59 14.84
N GLY A 304 -4.80 -0.20 15.61
CA GLY A 304 -6.05 0.24 16.19
C GLY A 304 -5.82 0.97 17.50
N THR A 305 -6.40 2.16 17.64
CA THR A 305 -6.27 2.99 18.85
C THR A 305 -7.61 3.15 19.56
N TYR A 306 -7.58 3.65 20.80
CA TYR A 306 -8.80 3.85 21.59
C TYR A 306 -9.64 5.06 21.13
N TYR A 307 -9.00 6.18 20.76
CA TYR A 307 -9.70 7.42 20.38
C TYR A 307 -9.21 8.06 19.07
N GLY A 308 -8.20 7.48 18.43
CA GLY A 308 -7.57 8.05 17.23
C GLY A 308 -7.90 7.31 15.93
N GLY A 309 -8.80 6.32 15.96
CA GLY A 309 -9.09 5.48 14.82
C GLY A 309 -7.94 4.53 14.50
N VAL A 310 -7.62 4.40 13.22
CA VAL A 310 -6.59 3.50 12.71
C VAL A 310 -5.37 4.32 12.26
N ASN A 311 -4.18 3.83 12.58
CA ASN A 311 -2.94 4.29 11.98
C ASN A 311 -2.38 3.17 11.09
N VAL A 312 -1.80 3.52 9.95
CA VAL A 312 -1.15 2.55 9.06
C VAL A 312 0.25 3.03 8.72
N PHE A 313 1.25 2.17 8.91
CA PHE A 313 2.63 2.44 8.53
C PHE A 313 3.28 1.19 7.96
N ASN A 314 4.38 1.33 7.22
CA ASN A 314 5.17 0.20 6.74
C ASN A 314 6.48 0.09 7.54
N PRO A 315 6.83 -1.08 8.12
CA PRO A 315 8.10 -1.27 8.82
C PRO A 315 9.31 -1.33 7.87
N ASP A 316 9.10 -1.61 6.58
CA ASP A 316 10.15 -1.58 5.56
C ASP A 316 10.52 -0.14 5.17
N LYS A 317 11.50 0.40 5.91
CA LYS A 317 12.04 1.74 5.66
C LYS A 317 12.85 1.86 4.36
N ASN A 318 13.31 0.74 3.80
CA ASN A 318 14.20 0.76 2.63
C ASN A 318 13.40 0.79 1.32
N ASN A 319 12.18 0.25 1.30
CA ASN A 319 11.37 0.15 0.08
C ASN A 319 10.16 1.09 0.03
N HIS A 320 9.71 1.65 1.17
CA HIS A 320 8.50 2.47 1.19
C HIS A 320 8.70 3.76 1.99
N SER A 321 8.87 4.87 1.26
CA SER A 321 8.87 6.22 1.83
C SER A 321 7.62 6.98 1.39
N PHE A 322 6.96 7.64 2.35
CA PHE A 322 5.85 8.54 2.06
C PHE A 322 6.29 9.99 2.23
N TYR A 323 6.11 10.78 1.16
CA TYR A 323 6.34 12.21 1.17
C TYR A 323 4.99 12.92 1.09
N CYS A 324 4.60 13.60 2.18
CA CYS A 324 3.41 14.43 2.13
C CYS A 324 3.64 15.66 1.24
N ALA A 325 2.55 16.30 0.84
CA ALA A 325 2.63 17.59 0.18
C ALA A 325 2.54 18.71 1.20
N GLU A 326 3.64 19.43 1.38
CA GLU A 326 3.72 20.60 2.23
C GLU A 326 4.55 21.69 1.52
N PRO A 327 3.90 22.69 0.90
CA PRO A 327 4.57 23.68 0.06
C PRO A 327 5.66 24.49 0.78
N LEU A 328 5.65 24.53 2.11
CA LEU A 328 6.63 25.29 2.91
C LEU A 328 7.81 24.46 3.43
N ARG A 329 7.81 23.14 3.21
CA ARG A 329 8.84 22.22 3.69
C ARG A 329 9.67 21.65 2.54
N GLU A 330 10.99 21.61 2.70
CA GLU A 330 11.93 21.15 1.67
C GLU A 330 12.06 19.61 1.59
N ASP A 331 11.62 18.90 2.63
CA ASP A 331 11.58 17.43 2.71
C ASP A 331 10.23 16.84 2.26
N CYS A 332 9.43 17.63 1.54
CA CYS A 332 8.07 17.29 1.15
C CYS A 332 7.80 17.66 -0.32
N LEU A 333 6.81 16.99 -0.93
CA LEU A 333 6.30 17.35 -2.25
C LEU A 333 5.69 18.76 -2.24
N SER A 334 5.75 19.46 -3.37
CA SER A 334 5.12 20.77 -3.51
C SER A 334 3.59 20.71 -3.62
N PHE A 335 3.01 19.58 -4.04
CA PHE A 335 1.57 19.44 -4.28
C PHE A 335 1.12 17.97 -4.14
N PRO A 336 -0.10 17.70 -3.65
CA PRO A 336 -0.54 16.34 -3.33
C PRO A 336 -0.93 15.50 -4.56
N VAL A 337 -1.25 16.16 -5.68
CA VAL A 337 -1.66 15.47 -6.92
C VAL A 337 -0.43 15.23 -7.78
N VAL A 338 0.06 13.99 -7.77
CA VAL A 338 1.26 13.53 -8.46
C VAL A 338 0.90 12.86 -9.79
N GLY A 339 1.71 13.11 -10.82
CA GLY A 339 1.58 12.53 -12.17
C GLY A 339 2.71 11.55 -12.50
N LYS A 340 3.11 11.53 -13.79
CA LYS A 340 4.22 10.70 -14.26
C LYS A 340 5.54 11.03 -13.55
N MET A 341 6.44 10.06 -13.52
CA MET A 341 7.76 10.20 -12.93
C MET A 341 8.82 9.52 -13.80
N THR A 342 10.07 9.95 -13.65
CA THR A 342 11.24 9.32 -14.29
C THR A 342 12.44 9.41 -13.36
N GLU A 343 13.35 8.46 -13.46
CA GLU A 343 14.65 8.50 -12.77
C GLU A 343 15.73 9.04 -13.71
N ASP A 344 16.70 9.79 -13.18
CA ASP A 344 17.89 10.20 -13.92
C ASP A 344 19.12 9.30 -13.64
N SER A 345 20.22 9.50 -14.35
CA SER A 345 21.43 8.68 -14.18
C SER A 345 22.13 8.84 -12.83
N ALA A 346 21.75 9.85 -12.04
CA ALA A 346 22.28 10.09 -10.70
C ALA A 346 21.36 9.52 -9.61
N GLY A 347 20.28 8.84 -9.97
CA GLY A 347 19.33 8.26 -9.02
C GLY A 347 18.32 9.27 -8.46
N ASN A 348 18.22 10.48 -9.03
CA ASN A 348 17.16 11.40 -8.64
C ASN A 348 15.84 11.02 -9.31
N VAL A 349 14.74 11.16 -8.57
CA VAL A 349 13.39 10.88 -9.09
C VAL A 349 12.71 12.20 -9.42
N TRP A 350 12.36 12.39 -10.69
CA TRP A 350 11.66 13.55 -11.21
C TRP A 350 10.16 13.28 -11.25
N ILE A 351 9.39 14.13 -10.58
CA ILE A 351 7.99 13.88 -10.23
C ILE A 351 7.12 15.05 -10.74
N CYS A 352 6.22 14.76 -11.67
CA CYS A 352 5.22 15.72 -12.14
C CYS A 352 4.17 15.98 -11.06
N THR A 353 3.69 17.22 -10.95
CA THR A 353 2.51 17.53 -10.12
C THR A 353 1.50 18.40 -10.86
N GLU A 354 0.22 18.28 -10.48
CA GLU A 354 -0.88 19.06 -11.06
C GLU A 354 -1.09 20.39 -10.31
N GLY A 355 -0.09 21.27 -10.32
CA GLY A 355 -0.19 22.61 -9.74
C GLY A 355 1.02 23.07 -8.92
N GLY A 356 1.90 22.15 -8.54
CA GLY A 356 3.15 22.45 -7.82
C GLY A 356 4.41 22.43 -8.69
N GLY A 357 4.27 22.32 -10.01
CA GLY A 357 5.39 22.21 -10.93
C GLY A 357 6.05 20.83 -10.94
N LEU A 358 7.34 20.81 -11.25
CA LEU A 358 8.17 19.62 -11.34
C LEU A 358 9.03 19.51 -10.08
N ASN A 359 8.96 18.38 -9.39
CA ASN A 359 9.77 18.09 -8.21
C ASN A 359 10.92 17.14 -8.59
N CYS A 360 12.10 17.34 -8.00
CA CYS A 360 13.23 16.44 -8.11
C CYS A 360 13.59 15.96 -6.70
N TYR A 361 13.34 14.68 -6.44
CA TYR A 361 13.68 14.02 -5.20
C TYR A 361 15.12 13.49 -5.27
N HIS A 362 15.95 13.95 -4.34
CA HIS A 362 17.34 13.52 -4.24
C HIS A 362 17.45 12.34 -3.28
N GLY A 363 17.56 11.12 -3.83
CA GLY A 363 17.57 9.87 -3.04
C GLY A 363 18.63 9.84 -1.94
N ASP A 364 19.81 10.41 -2.20
CA ASP A 364 20.93 10.43 -1.25
C ASP A 364 20.70 11.32 -0.02
N THR A 365 19.86 12.36 -0.13
CA THR A 365 19.69 13.38 0.92
C THR A 365 18.26 13.47 1.45
N GLY A 366 17.29 12.86 0.77
CA GLY A 366 15.89 12.90 1.17
C GLY A 366 15.17 14.23 0.88
N VAL A 367 15.82 15.19 0.21
CA VAL A 367 15.28 16.55 -0.03
C VAL A 367 14.73 16.73 -1.45
N PHE A 368 13.87 17.73 -1.63
CA PHE A 368 13.25 18.06 -2.90
C PHE A 368 13.74 19.40 -3.47
N SER A 369 14.20 19.38 -4.72
CA SER A 369 14.32 20.58 -5.55
C SER A 369 13.03 20.79 -6.34
N ARG A 370 12.61 22.06 -6.51
CA ARG A 370 11.33 22.41 -7.15
C ARG A 370 11.54 23.37 -8.31
N TYR A 371 10.94 23.04 -9.45
CA TYR A 371 10.92 23.86 -10.65
C TYR A 371 9.48 24.30 -10.88
N MET A 372 9.26 25.61 -10.93
CA MET A 372 7.93 26.21 -11.05
C MET A 372 7.93 27.25 -12.16
N TYR A 373 6.74 27.55 -12.67
CA TYR A 373 6.50 28.63 -13.62
C TYR A 373 6.66 29.98 -12.95
N HIS A 374 7.48 30.83 -13.56
CA HIS A 374 7.58 32.23 -13.22
C HIS A 374 7.20 33.09 -14.42
N LYS A 375 6.17 33.92 -14.25
CA LYS A 375 5.63 34.75 -15.32
C LYS A 375 6.71 35.66 -15.90
N GLY A 376 6.96 35.53 -17.20
CA GLY A 376 7.94 36.33 -17.94
C GLY A 376 9.36 35.77 -17.92
N ASP A 377 9.62 34.67 -17.22
CA ASP A 377 10.91 33.99 -17.21
C ASP A 377 10.87 32.74 -18.10
N GLN A 378 11.45 32.88 -19.29
CA GLN A 378 11.56 31.79 -20.27
C GLN A 378 12.50 30.67 -19.81
N GLY A 379 13.27 30.86 -18.72
CA GLY A 379 14.14 29.84 -18.14
C GLY A 379 13.45 28.85 -17.20
N THR A 380 12.13 28.99 -17.02
CA THR A 380 11.32 28.25 -16.04
C THR A 380 10.24 27.42 -16.72
N LEU A 381 9.49 26.59 -15.98
CA LEU A 381 8.38 25.83 -16.56
C LEU A 381 7.36 26.77 -17.23
N GLY A 382 6.72 26.37 -18.32
CA GLY A 382 5.65 27.18 -18.92
C GLY A 382 4.32 27.13 -18.17
N SER A 383 4.13 26.12 -17.30
CA SER A 383 2.95 25.94 -16.46
C SER A 383 3.27 25.01 -15.29
N ASN A 384 2.64 25.22 -14.13
CA ASN A 384 2.81 24.36 -12.96
C ASN A 384 2.03 23.05 -13.02
N ASN A 385 1.23 22.84 -14.06
CA ASN A 385 0.49 21.60 -14.28
C ASN A 385 1.27 20.72 -15.26
N VAL A 386 2.17 19.91 -14.71
CA VAL A 386 3.10 19.07 -15.49
C VAL A 386 2.42 17.73 -15.78
N LYS A 387 2.38 17.33 -17.06
CA LYS A 387 1.67 16.12 -17.52
C LYS A 387 2.59 14.95 -17.82
N SER A 388 3.77 15.23 -18.33
CA SER A 388 4.75 14.22 -18.73
C SER A 388 6.15 14.67 -18.40
N VAL A 389 7.02 13.69 -18.14
CA VAL A 389 8.44 13.91 -17.94
C VAL A 389 9.21 12.75 -18.56
N PHE A 390 10.32 13.06 -19.22
CA PHE A 390 11.21 12.10 -19.84
C PHE A 390 12.65 12.53 -19.63
N TYR A 391 13.46 11.64 -19.06
CA TYR A 391 14.90 11.83 -18.94
C TYR A 391 15.60 11.18 -20.13
N ARG A 392 16.41 11.96 -20.84
CA ARG A 392 17.23 11.45 -21.93
C ARG A 392 18.69 11.36 -21.50
N LYS A 393 19.20 10.13 -21.43
CA LYS A 393 20.54 9.83 -20.95
C LYS A 393 21.65 10.34 -21.88
N GLU A 394 21.43 10.30 -23.19
CA GLU A 394 22.47 10.59 -24.20
C GLU A 394 22.95 12.04 -24.15
N ASN A 395 22.06 12.97 -23.78
CA ASN A 395 22.38 14.39 -23.67
C ASN A 395 22.25 14.94 -22.25
N ASN A 396 21.91 14.08 -21.29
CA ASN A 396 21.68 14.44 -19.88
C ASN A 396 20.69 15.60 -19.71
N ARG A 397 19.58 15.54 -20.46
CA ARG A 397 18.49 16.53 -20.40
C ARG A 397 17.20 15.89 -19.94
N LEU A 398 16.40 16.70 -19.28
CA LEU A 398 15.04 16.38 -18.91
C LEU A 398 14.06 17.15 -19.78
N TYR A 399 13.01 16.49 -20.22
CA TYR A 399 11.94 17.04 -21.04
C TYR A 399 10.64 16.93 -20.26
N ALA A 400 10.01 18.06 -19.92
CA ALA A 400 8.78 18.09 -19.15
C ALA A 400 7.66 18.74 -19.98
N GLY A 401 6.64 17.94 -20.30
CA GLY A 401 5.45 18.41 -20.99
C GLY A 401 4.46 19.01 -20.01
N THR A 402 3.97 20.22 -20.30
CA THR A 402 3.06 20.95 -19.42
C THR A 402 1.70 21.17 -20.06
N HIS A 403 0.67 21.41 -19.23
CA HIS A 403 -0.65 21.81 -19.69
C HIS A 403 -0.69 23.31 -19.94
N LEU A 404 -0.89 23.71 -21.20
CA LEU A 404 -0.97 25.09 -21.70
C LEU A 404 0.33 25.90 -21.52
N GLY A 405 1.46 25.23 -21.34
CA GLY A 405 2.78 25.87 -21.19
C GLY A 405 3.86 25.30 -22.10
N GLY A 406 3.49 24.39 -23.01
CA GLY A 406 4.42 23.79 -23.96
C GLY A 406 5.39 22.79 -23.33
N LEU A 407 6.56 22.66 -23.95
CA LEU A 407 7.63 21.73 -23.56
C LEU A 407 8.73 22.48 -22.82
N PHE A 408 9.01 22.10 -21.58
CA PHE A 408 10.18 22.56 -20.84
C PHE A 408 11.37 21.61 -21.06
N VAL A 409 12.53 22.17 -21.37
CA VAL A 409 13.79 21.46 -21.53
C VAL A 409 14.72 21.92 -20.41
N LEU A 410 15.30 20.98 -19.66
CA LEU A 410 16.24 21.25 -18.57
C LEU A 410 17.55 20.51 -18.83
N ASP A 411 18.65 21.27 -18.89
CA ASP A 411 20.00 20.72 -18.93
C ASP A 411 20.46 20.41 -17.50
N LEU A 412 20.58 19.12 -17.16
CA LEU A 412 20.88 18.70 -15.78
C LEU A 412 22.32 19.02 -15.36
N LYS A 413 23.23 19.25 -16.31
CA LYS A 413 24.63 19.58 -16.01
C LYS A 413 24.78 21.05 -15.58
N SER A 414 24.11 21.95 -16.28
CA SER A 414 24.16 23.40 -16.01
C SER A 414 23.02 23.88 -15.11
N ASN A 415 22.01 23.05 -14.89
CA ASN A 415 20.76 23.36 -14.21
C ASN A 415 20.05 24.59 -14.81
N LYS A 416 20.10 24.71 -16.14
CA LYS A 416 19.43 25.78 -16.89
C LYS A 416 18.34 25.17 -17.75
N GLY A 417 17.15 25.75 -17.70
CA GLY A 417 16.04 25.33 -18.52
C GLY A 417 15.58 26.40 -19.50
N HIS A 418 14.71 26.00 -20.41
CA HIS A 418 13.95 26.89 -21.28
C HIS A 418 12.67 26.22 -21.82
N THR A 419 11.70 27.01 -22.27
CA THR A 419 10.43 26.50 -22.82
C THR A 419 10.34 26.65 -24.33
N LEU A 420 9.75 25.63 -24.97
CA LEU A 420 9.41 25.60 -26.38
C LEU A 420 7.88 25.65 -26.52
N HIS A 421 7.42 26.56 -27.39
CA HIS A 421 6.01 26.91 -27.53
C HIS A 421 5.47 26.63 -28.94
N HIS A 422 4.15 26.56 -29.04
CA HIS A 422 3.43 26.52 -30.30
C HIS A 422 3.48 27.89 -30.98
N VAL A 423 3.88 27.91 -32.24
CA VAL A 423 3.90 29.12 -33.06
C VAL A 423 2.99 28.92 -34.27
N ILE A 424 1.91 29.70 -34.31
CA ILE A 424 0.91 29.62 -35.40
C ILE A 424 1.60 29.85 -36.74
N GLY A 425 1.47 28.88 -37.64
CA GLY A 425 2.03 28.94 -39.00
C GLY A 425 3.47 28.43 -39.13
N ASP A 426 4.14 28.06 -38.04
CA ASP A 426 5.46 27.44 -38.08
C ASP A 426 5.36 25.91 -37.86
N PRO A 427 5.48 25.10 -38.92
CA PRO A 427 5.40 23.64 -38.81
C PRO A 427 6.60 23.02 -38.08
N ALA A 428 7.69 23.77 -37.88
CA ALA A 428 8.85 23.31 -37.13
C ALA A 428 8.76 23.64 -35.63
N SER A 429 7.70 24.32 -35.19
CA SER A 429 7.39 24.61 -33.77
C SER A 429 6.51 23.52 -33.14
N LEU A 430 6.29 23.60 -31.83
CA LEU A 430 5.47 22.63 -31.10
C LEU A 430 4.04 22.60 -31.68
N PRO A 431 3.43 21.44 -31.97
CA PRO A 431 2.09 21.42 -32.59
C PRO A 431 0.97 21.96 -31.72
N HIS A 432 1.10 21.89 -30.38
CA HIS A 432 0.11 22.42 -29.44
C HIS A 432 0.73 22.64 -28.04
N GLU A 433 0.23 23.64 -27.30
CA GLU A 433 0.69 24.02 -25.94
C GLU A 433 0.45 22.98 -24.83
N ILE A 434 -0.14 21.83 -25.14
CA ILE A 434 -0.43 20.78 -24.16
C ILE A 434 0.31 19.54 -24.62
N VAL A 435 1.30 19.13 -23.83
CA VAL A 435 2.13 17.96 -24.08
C VAL A 435 1.76 16.86 -23.08
N ASN A 436 1.00 15.88 -23.53
CA ASN A 436 0.43 14.82 -22.70
C ASN A 436 1.43 13.74 -22.35
N ASP A 437 2.30 13.40 -23.31
CA ASP A 437 3.13 12.21 -23.18
C ASP A 437 4.41 12.34 -24.01
N ILE A 438 5.49 11.71 -23.55
CA ILE A 438 6.82 11.80 -24.12
C ILE A 438 7.48 10.43 -24.04
N GLN A 439 8.06 9.96 -25.15
CA GLN A 439 8.75 8.68 -25.25
C GLN A 439 10.01 8.85 -26.09
N GLU A 440 11.05 8.08 -25.77
CA GLU A 440 12.19 7.90 -26.66
C GLU A 440 11.75 7.32 -28.01
N TYR A 441 12.30 7.84 -29.11
CA TYR A 441 12.02 7.27 -30.43
C TYR A 441 13.15 7.54 -31.43
N LYS A 442 13.77 6.45 -31.91
CA LYS A 442 14.96 6.50 -32.79
C LYS A 442 16.04 7.39 -32.16
N ASP A 443 16.66 8.28 -32.95
CA ASP A 443 17.66 9.23 -32.46
C ASP A 443 17.01 10.48 -31.80
N GLY A 444 15.69 10.55 -31.72
CA GLY A 444 14.92 11.69 -31.23
C GLY A 444 13.95 11.33 -30.11
N ILE A 445 12.85 12.07 -30.06
CA ILE A 445 11.81 11.92 -29.07
C ILE A 445 10.46 11.94 -29.80
N ALA A 446 9.58 10.99 -29.50
CA ALA A 446 8.19 11.07 -29.91
C ALA A 446 7.38 11.69 -28.79
N MET A 447 6.46 12.59 -29.14
CA MET A 447 5.64 13.31 -28.18
C MET A 447 4.19 13.26 -28.61
N LEU A 448 3.28 13.11 -27.64
CA LEU A 448 1.86 13.35 -27.87
C LEU A 448 1.49 14.73 -27.37
N THR A 449 0.99 15.57 -28.27
CA THR A 449 0.38 16.85 -27.94
C THR A 449 -1.14 16.79 -28.19
N GLN A 450 -1.88 17.79 -27.71
CA GLN A 450 -3.29 17.93 -28.10
C GLN A 450 -3.48 18.29 -29.59
N GLY A 451 -2.41 18.57 -30.35
CA GLY A 451 -2.42 18.67 -31.82
C GLY A 451 -2.07 17.34 -32.53
N GLY A 452 -1.90 16.25 -31.78
CA GLY A 452 -1.49 14.95 -32.29
C GLY A 452 -0.03 14.59 -31.95
N PRO A 453 0.41 13.37 -32.32
CA PRO A 453 1.75 12.89 -32.07
C PRO A 453 2.75 13.48 -33.07
N VAL A 454 3.97 13.77 -32.60
CA VAL A 454 5.01 14.50 -33.33
C VAL A 454 6.40 13.98 -32.98
N PHE A 455 7.35 14.13 -33.90
CA PHE A 455 8.77 13.90 -33.67
C PHE A 455 9.45 15.19 -33.22
N PHE A 456 10.30 15.09 -32.21
CA PHE A 456 11.15 16.17 -31.72
C PHE A 456 12.63 15.78 -31.84
N ASP A 457 13.39 16.62 -32.53
CA ASP A 457 14.83 16.51 -32.64
C ASP A 457 15.50 17.27 -31.47
N PRO A 458 16.19 16.57 -30.55
CA PRO A 458 16.78 17.19 -29.36
C PRO A 458 18.01 18.07 -29.65
N VAL A 459 18.58 17.98 -30.85
CA VAL A 459 19.78 18.74 -31.26
C VAL A 459 19.37 20.06 -31.88
N THR A 460 18.39 20.01 -32.80
CA THR A 460 17.88 21.21 -33.48
C THR A 460 16.75 21.89 -32.72
N GLU A 461 16.15 21.18 -31.76
CA GLU A 461 14.95 21.57 -31.00
C GLU A 461 13.75 21.91 -31.92
N LYS A 462 13.66 21.20 -33.05
CA LYS A 462 12.58 21.35 -34.03
C LYS A 462 11.66 20.14 -34.07
N PHE A 463 10.44 20.39 -34.52
CA PHE A 463 9.39 19.39 -34.63
C PHE A 463 9.16 18.96 -36.08
N SER A 464 8.78 17.71 -36.28
CA SER A 464 8.43 17.15 -37.61
C SER A 464 7.43 15.99 -37.51
N PRO A 465 6.73 15.62 -38.59
CA PRO A 465 5.83 14.47 -38.62
C PRO A 465 6.49 13.14 -38.23
N LEU A 466 5.73 12.23 -37.61
CA LEU A 466 6.19 10.86 -37.34
C LEU A 466 6.01 9.90 -38.53
N THR A 467 5.29 10.34 -39.56
CA THR A 467 5.00 9.58 -40.78
C THR A 467 5.01 10.49 -41.99
N ASP A 468 5.48 9.95 -43.12
CA ASP A 468 5.44 10.62 -44.42
C ASP A 468 4.12 10.39 -45.17
N ASP A 469 3.25 9.49 -44.68
CA ASP A 469 1.95 9.21 -45.29
C ASP A 469 0.93 10.32 -44.94
N PRO A 470 0.46 11.11 -45.92
CA PRO A 470 -0.44 12.24 -45.65
C PRO A 470 -1.80 11.82 -45.08
N SER A 471 -2.28 10.61 -45.40
CA SER A 471 -3.57 10.12 -44.91
C SER A 471 -3.47 9.74 -43.44
N VAL A 472 -2.36 9.09 -43.07
CA VAL A 472 -2.08 8.75 -41.66
C VAL A 472 -1.80 10.03 -40.88
N GLN A 473 -0.99 10.95 -41.41
CA GLN A 473 -0.69 12.22 -40.74
C GLN A 473 -1.97 13.01 -40.45
N LYS A 474 -2.89 13.09 -41.42
CA LYS A 474 -4.20 13.74 -41.24
C LYS A 474 -5.06 13.06 -40.16
N LEU A 475 -4.99 11.72 -40.05
CA LEU A 475 -5.73 10.98 -39.04
C LEU A 475 -5.21 11.28 -37.63
N ILE A 476 -3.90 11.32 -37.46
CA ILE A 476 -3.25 11.45 -36.14
C ILE A 476 -3.09 12.90 -35.67
N SER A 477 -3.12 13.89 -36.58
CA SER A 477 -3.07 15.33 -36.24
C SER A 477 -4.44 15.93 -35.88
N ARG A 478 -5.39 15.12 -35.43
CA ARG A 478 -6.70 15.62 -34.98
C ARG A 478 -6.57 16.22 -33.59
N GLU A 479 -6.98 17.47 -33.45
CA GLU A 479 -6.94 18.14 -32.15
C GLU A 479 -7.82 17.42 -31.11
N TYR A 480 -7.31 17.33 -29.90
CA TYR A 480 -7.96 16.72 -28.74
C TYR A 480 -8.43 15.27 -28.92
N ALA A 481 -7.84 14.55 -29.90
CA ALA A 481 -8.29 13.21 -30.24
C ALA A 481 -7.75 12.13 -29.31
N PHE A 482 -6.57 12.34 -28.71
CA PHE A 482 -5.83 11.28 -28.02
C PHE A 482 -5.39 11.67 -26.61
N GLU A 483 -5.38 10.68 -25.72
CA GLU A 483 -5.11 10.85 -24.28
C GLU A 483 -3.69 10.44 -23.90
N THR A 484 -3.21 9.33 -24.46
CA THR A 484 -1.87 8.75 -24.28
C THR A 484 -1.50 7.98 -25.53
N PHE A 485 -0.23 7.67 -25.68
CA PHE A 485 0.29 6.89 -26.80
C PHE A 485 1.43 5.97 -26.35
N LEU A 486 1.75 5.01 -27.21
CA LEU A 486 2.96 4.20 -27.13
C LEU A 486 3.39 3.85 -28.55
N ILE A 487 4.66 4.08 -28.89
CA ILE A 487 5.30 3.43 -30.04
C ILE A 487 6.02 2.20 -29.52
N ASP A 488 5.55 1.02 -29.92
CA ASP A 488 6.13 -0.24 -29.47
C ASP A 488 7.40 -0.64 -30.24
N SER A 489 8.09 -1.66 -29.73
CA SER A 489 9.31 -2.23 -30.31
C SER A 489 9.16 -2.69 -31.76
N ARG A 490 7.91 -2.87 -32.24
CA ARG A 490 7.56 -3.32 -33.59
C ARG A 490 7.12 -2.18 -34.50
N GLN A 491 7.39 -0.95 -34.11
CA GLN A 491 7.04 0.27 -34.87
C GLN A 491 5.53 0.41 -35.07
N ARG A 492 4.72 -0.05 -34.11
CA ARG A 492 3.28 0.24 -34.06
C ARG A 492 3.04 1.34 -33.05
N MET A 493 2.42 2.41 -33.51
CA MET A 493 1.95 3.50 -32.67
C MET A 493 0.53 3.23 -32.22
N TRP A 494 0.36 2.97 -30.93
CA TRP A 494 -0.90 2.79 -30.25
C TRP A 494 -1.36 4.13 -29.68
N LEU A 495 -2.58 4.55 -30.00
CA LEU A 495 -3.17 5.82 -29.62
C LEU A 495 -4.49 5.58 -28.90
N ALA A 496 -4.60 6.04 -27.66
CA ALA A 496 -5.84 5.99 -26.89
C ALA A 496 -6.75 7.14 -27.29
N VAL A 497 -7.95 6.86 -27.79
CA VAL A 497 -8.93 7.87 -28.21
C VAL A 497 -9.65 8.46 -27.00
N GLY A 498 -9.83 9.78 -26.95
CA GLY A 498 -10.44 10.48 -25.81
C GLY A 498 -11.86 9.99 -25.43
N GLY A 499 -12.65 9.57 -26.40
CA GLY A 499 -13.99 8.99 -26.20
C GLY A 499 -14.01 7.49 -25.89
N GLY A 500 -12.85 6.85 -25.74
CA GLY A 500 -12.71 5.39 -25.65
C GLY A 500 -12.34 4.74 -26.98
N GLY A 501 -11.73 3.55 -26.88
CA GLY A 501 -11.16 2.83 -28.03
C GLY A 501 -9.70 3.16 -28.31
N ILE A 502 -9.11 2.38 -29.21
CA ILE A 502 -7.67 2.43 -29.55
C ILE A 502 -7.50 2.54 -31.08
N VAL A 503 -6.60 3.40 -31.52
CA VAL A 503 -6.11 3.42 -32.91
C VAL A 503 -4.67 2.89 -32.93
N CYS A 504 -4.41 1.88 -33.75
CA CYS A 504 -3.07 1.34 -33.96
C CYS A 504 -2.62 1.67 -35.38
N VAL A 505 -1.45 2.30 -35.50
CA VAL A 505 -0.83 2.67 -36.78
C VAL A 505 0.50 1.96 -36.89
N ASN A 506 0.66 1.10 -37.88
CA ASN A 506 1.98 0.55 -38.22
C ASN A 506 2.76 1.59 -39.03
N LEU A 507 3.81 2.16 -38.43
CA LEU A 507 4.56 3.28 -39.01
C LEU A 507 5.37 2.89 -40.25
N SER A 508 5.67 1.59 -40.44
CA SER A 508 6.43 1.11 -41.60
C SER A 508 5.56 0.83 -42.83
N SER A 509 4.31 0.42 -42.62
CA SER A 509 3.38 0.01 -43.69
C SER A 509 2.22 0.97 -43.90
N SER A 510 2.11 2.01 -43.07
CA SER A 510 0.95 2.92 -42.99
C SER A 510 -0.38 2.22 -42.69
N LYS A 511 -0.38 0.93 -42.32
CA LYS A 511 -1.60 0.20 -41.99
C LYS A 511 -2.21 0.77 -40.71
N VAL A 512 -3.46 1.21 -40.80
CA VAL A 512 -4.27 1.68 -39.66
C VAL A 512 -5.26 0.58 -39.26
N THR A 513 -5.37 0.32 -37.96
CA THR A 513 -6.38 -0.58 -37.38
C THR A 513 -7.06 0.13 -36.22
N GLN A 514 -8.39 0.11 -36.20
CA GLN A 514 -9.18 0.84 -35.20
C GLN A 514 -9.99 -0.15 -34.36
N TYR A 515 -9.80 -0.09 -33.05
CA TYR A 515 -10.52 -0.85 -32.05
C TYR A 515 -11.47 0.11 -31.32
N LEU A 516 -12.52 0.52 -32.01
CA LEU A 516 -13.51 1.46 -31.47
C LEU A 516 -14.58 0.71 -30.65
N ALA A 517 -15.21 1.43 -29.73
CA ALA A 517 -16.37 0.91 -29.00
C ALA A 517 -17.52 0.66 -29.99
N ASP A 518 -18.00 -0.58 -30.06
CA ASP A 518 -19.15 -0.98 -30.87
C ASP A 518 -20.03 -1.89 -30.00
N SER A 519 -21.31 -1.51 -29.87
CA SER A 519 -22.23 -2.06 -28.86
C SER A 519 -22.46 -3.57 -28.97
N GLU A 520 -22.15 -4.19 -30.12
CA GLU A 520 -22.28 -5.64 -30.33
C GLU A 520 -20.96 -6.43 -30.15
N LYS A 521 -19.80 -5.76 -30.10
CA LYS A 521 -18.46 -6.37 -30.04
C LYS A 521 -17.60 -5.95 -28.84
N ASP A 522 -18.18 -5.25 -27.88
CA ASP A 522 -17.50 -4.68 -26.69
C ASP A 522 -16.70 -5.72 -25.85
N THR A 523 -16.93 -7.01 -26.01
CA THR A 523 -16.17 -8.07 -25.32
C THR A 523 -14.79 -8.38 -25.93
N LEU A 524 -14.49 -7.85 -27.13
CA LEU A 524 -13.24 -8.12 -27.86
C LEU A 524 -12.35 -6.88 -28.04
N THR A 525 -12.74 -5.73 -27.48
CA THR A 525 -11.97 -4.47 -27.54
C THR A 525 -11.73 -3.90 -26.13
N VAL A 526 -10.98 -2.80 -26.03
CA VAL A 526 -10.83 -2.04 -24.77
C VAL A 526 -12.15 -1.33 -24.38
N GLY A 527 -13.13 -1.31 -25.28
CA GLY A 527 -14.47 -0.74 -25.06
C GLY A 527 -14.49 0.79 -24.97
N ARG A 528 -15.56 1.31 -24.37
CA ARG A 528 -15.81 2.76 -24.18
C ARG A 528 -15.01 3.43 -23.04
N TYR A 529 -14.21 2.67 -22.31
CA TYR A 529 -13.51 3.19 -21.14
C TYR A 529 -12.28 3.99 -21.55
N LYS A 530 -12.03 5.09 -20.84
CA LYS A 530 -10.87 5.94 -21.10
C LYS A 530 -9.60 5.17 -20.76
N THR A 531 -8.76 4.98 -21.76
CA THR A 531 -7.40 4.44 -21.59
C THR A 531 -6.46 5.58 -21.23
N VAL A 532 -5.73 5.42 -20.12
CA VAL A 532 -4.87 6.48 -19.56
C VAL A 532 -3.39 6.12 -19.57
N HIS A 533 -3.06 4.86 -19.81
CA HIS A 533 -1.68 4.42 -19.99
C HIS A 533 -1.61 3.23 -20.95
N ILE A 534 -0.58 3.20 -21.79
CA ILE A 534 -0.26 2.07 -22.67
C ILE A 534 1.19 1.68 -22.38
N PHE A 535 1.44 0.40 -22.17
CA PHE A 535 2.72 -0.12 -21.72
C PHE A 535 3.13 -1.35 -22.54
N GLU A 536 4.40 -1.44 -22.91
CA GLU A 536 5.01 -2.65 -23.48
C GLU A 536 5.97 -3.25 -22.45
N ASP A 537 5.82 -4.55 -22.16
CA ASP A 537 6.76 -5.27 -21.29
C ASP A 537 8.02 -5.73 -22.04
N ASN A 538 9.02 -6.26 -21.32
CA ASN A 538 10.24 -6.78 -21.93
C ASN A 538 10.05 -7.95 -22.92
N LYS A 539 8.87 -8.56 -22.98
CA LYS A 539 8.52 -9.62 -23.94
C LYS A 539 7.86 -9.06 -25.19
N GLY A 540 7.58 -7.76 -25.23
CA GLY A 540 6.86 -7.10 -26.30
C GLY A 540 5.34 -7.31 -26.22
N ASP A 541 4.81 -7.70 -25.05
CA ASP A 541 3.37 -7.73 -24.83
C ASP A 541 2.86 -6.33 -24.50
N ILE A 542 1.71 -5.95 -25.08
CA ILE A 542 1.13 -4.61 -24.92
C ILE A 542 -0.05 -4.65 -23.95
N TYR A 543 -0.04 -3.73 -22.99
CA TYR A 543 -1.05 -3.57 -21.95
C TYR A 543 -1.67 -2.17 -22.00
N PHE A 544 -2.94 -2.08 -21.64
CA PHE A 544 -3.73 -0.86 -21.66
C PHE A 544 -4.41 -0.69 -20.29
N SER A 545 -4.10 0.39 -19.59
CA SER A 545 -4.70 0.73 -18.30
C SER A 545 -5.91 1.62 -18.52
N THR A 546 -7.05 1.24 -17.94
CA THR A 546 -8.29 1.99 -18.07
C THR A 546 -8.80 2.50 -16.73
N ILE A 547 -9.54 3.60 -16.79
CA ILE A 547 -10.32 4.11 -15.66
C ILE A 547 -11.73 3.52 -15.76
N GLY A 548 -11.96 2.41 -15.08
CA GLY A 548 -13.30 1.82 -14.90
C GLY A 548 -13.48 0.40 -15.45
N ALA A 549 -12.50 -0.16 -16.18
CA ALA A 549 -12.56 -1.52 -16.71
C ALA A 549 -11.30 -2.37 -16.46
N GLY A 550 -10.37 -1.89 -15.62
CA GLY A 550 -9.15 -2.61 -15.27
C GLY A 550 -8.09 -2.52 -16.37
N ILE A 551 -7.37 -3.63 -16.57
CA ILE A 551 -6.23 -3.73 -17.49
C ILE A 551 -6.59 -4.65 -18.65
N PHE A 552 -6.19 -4.28 -19.85
CA PHE A 552 -6.32 -5.12 -21.04
C PHE A 552 -4.94 -5.50 -21.57
N LYS A 553 -4.75 -6.77 -21.95
CA LYS A 553 -3.58 -7.24 -22.71
C LYS A 553 -3.98 -7.51 -24.15
N TYR A 554 -3.25 -6.95 -25.10
CA TYR A 554 -3.46 -7.25 -26.53
C TYR A 554 -2.99 -8.67 -26.87
N GLN A 555 -3.82 -9.41 -27.60
CA GLN A 555 -3.61 -10.79 -28.00
C GLN A 555 -3.38 -10.86 -29.51
N GLU A 556 -2.13 -10.71 -29.91
CA GLU A 556 -1.74 -10.51 -31.31
C GLU A 556 -2.18 -11.64 -32.26
N LYS A 557 -2.17 -12.90 -31.82
CA LYS A 557 -2.57 -14.05 -32.66
C LYS A 557 -4.06 -14.02 -33.01
N GLN A 558 -4.88 -13.50 -32.09
CA GLN A 558 -6.33 -13.47 -32.22
C GLN A 558 -6.84 -12.10 -32.70
N ASP A 559 -6.00 -11.07 -32.62
CA ASP A 559 -6.37 -9.68 -32.81
C ASP A 559 -7.48 -9.21 -31.84
N THR A 560 -7.34 -9.61 -30.57
CA THR A 560 -8.33 -9.36 -29.50
C THR A 560 -7.65 -8.82 -28.25
N PHE A 561 -8.45 -8.47 -27.23
CA PHE A 561 -7.96 -8.02 -25.93
C PHE A 561 -8.43 -8.96 -24.82
N LYS A 562 -7.52 -9.32 -23.91
CA LYS A 562 -7.85 -10.04 -22.69
C LYS A 562 -7.94 -9.07 -21.52
N SER A 563 -9.07 -9.04 -20.83
CA SER A 563 -9.31 -8.16 -19.69
C SER A 563 -8.89 -8.78 -18.35
N TYR A 564 -8.47 -7.93 -17.43
CA TYR A 564 -8.14 -8.23 -16.04
C TYR A 564 -8.80 -7.15 -15.18
N GLY A 565 -9.63 -7.57 -14.23
CA GLY A 565 -10.44 -6.65 -13.44
C GLY A 565 -11.03 -7.32 -12.20
N THR A 566 -11.93 -6.61 -11.52
CA THR A 566 -12.62 -7.12 -10.33
C THR A 566 -13.59 -8.25 -10.67
N THR A 567 -14.21 -8.22 -11.85
CA THR A 567 -15.20 -9.21 -12.29
C THR A 567 -14.61 -10.59 -12.54
N ASN A 568 -13.32 -10.68 -12.84
CA ASN A 568 -12.60 -11.95 -12.97
C ASN A 568 -11.67 -12.24 -11.78
N GLY A 569 -11.78 -11.47 -10.70
CA GLY A 569 -11.06 -11.68 -9.44
C GLY A 569 -9.54 -11.46 -9.51
N VAL A 570 -9.04 -10.81 -10.57
CA VAL A 570 -7.59 -10.63 -10.77
C VAL A 570 -7.07 -9.33 -10.17
N LEU A 571 -7.89 -8.27 -10.16
CA LEU A 571 -7.50 -6.96 -9.65
C LEU A 571 -8.40 -6.51 -8.49
N PRO A 572 -7.85 -5.78 -7.50
CA PRO A 572 -8.61 -5.21 -6.39
C PRO A 572 -9.47 -4.01 -6.81
N SER A 573 -9.18 -3.39 -7.96
CA SER A 573 -9.91 -2.24 -8.51
C SER A 573 -9.85 -2.23 -10.04
N ASN A 574 -10.90 -1.70 -10.68
CA ASN A 574 -10.94 -1.46 -12.12
C ASN A 574 -10.40 -0.07 -12.54
N TYR A 575 -9.89 0.71 -11.60
CA TYR A 575 -9.31 2.03 -11.84
C TYR A 575 -7.79 1.90 -11.86
N CYS A 576 -7.24 1.66 -13.04
CA CYS A 576 -5.81 1.44 -13.24
C CYS A 576 -5.20 2.64 -13.95
N TYR A 577 -4.37 3.41 -13.24
CA TYR A 577 -3.82 4.67 -13.73
C TYR A 577 -2.50 4.51 -14.46
N TYR A 578 -1.66 3.59 -14.02
CA TYR A 578 -0.31 3.38 -14.53
C TYR A 578 0.12 1.93 -14.32
N ILE A 579 0.97 1.42 -15.22
CA ILE A 579 1.58 0.10 -15.13
C ILE A 579 3.05 0.27 -15.49
N CYS A 580 3.93 -0.38 -14.73
CA CYS A 580 5.33 -0.55 -15.08
C CYS A 580 5.73 -2.00 -14.82
N GLU A 581 6.84 -2.42 -15.42
CA GLU A 581 7.48 -3.69 -15.09
C GLU A 581 8.42 -3.49 -13.90
N SER A 582 8.36 -4.40 -12.93
CA SER A 582 9.27 -4.40 -11.79
C SER A 582 10.69 -4.72 -12.27
N ALA A 583 11.66 -3.94 -11.83
CA ALA A 583 13.06 -4.31 -11.93
C ALA A 583 13.26 -5.61 -11.13
N ARG A 584 13.77 -6.66 -11.80
CA ARG A 584 14.17 -7.92 -11.16
C ARG A 584 15.67 -8.03 -11.09
#